data_AF-A0A164GHQ3-F1
#
_entry.id   AF-A0A164GHQ3-F1
#
_cell.length_a   1.000
_cell.length_b   1.000
_cell.length_c   1.000
_cell.angle_alpha   90.00
_cell.angle_beta   90.00
_cell.angle_gamma   90.00
#
_symmetry.space_group_name_H-M   'P 1'
#
loop_
_entity.id
_entity.type
_entity.pdbx_description
1 polymer ?
#
loop_
_entity_poly.entity_id
_entity_poly.type
_entity_poly.pdbx_seq_one_letter_code
_entity_poly.pdbx_strand_id
1 'polypeptide(L)'
;REAQDVRDTAEDSGPDVVEPELEPEDSLDIDPGAPVLRRRNRRSRITQCEFYSSRMSIRGYFNATLYCGPLTQQWIVYSYVKVEANRVKYLQTHQADLHVVQYNGLMDYLNTRAESEKMTVGTSVILPSSVNGSPRAMKQGYQDAMAICGKLGKPTFFLTVTCNPK
;
A
#
# COMPACT_ATOMS: atom_id res chain seq x y z
N ARG A 1 14.55 87.20 -7.24
CA ARG A 1 14.94 86.35 -8.39
C ARG A 1 15.72 85.20 -7.80
N GLU A 2 15.02 84.15 -7.40
CA GLU A 2 15.62 82.87 -7.05
C GLU A 2 14.55 81.83 -7.35
N ALA A 3 14.87 80.97 -8.31
CA ALA A 3 14.09 79.84 -8.75
C ALA A 3 15.06 78.66 -8.75
N GLN A 4 14.64 77.57 -8.11
CA GLN A 4 15.11 76.18 -8.25
C GLN A 4 14.62 75.44 -7.00
N ASP A 5 14.12 74.22 -7.02
CA ASP A 5 13.52 73.33 -8.03
C ASP A 5 12.86 72.26 -7.15
N VAL A 6 11.55 72.10 -7.24
CA VAL A 6 10.77 71.19 -6.37
C VAL A 6 10.67 69.85 -7.09
N ARG A 7 11.23 68.79 -6.50
CA ARG A 7 10.97 67.40 -6.86
C ARG A 7 10.79 66.55 -5.61
N ASP A 8 9.52 66.47 -5.22
CA ASP A 8 8.76 65.36 -4.64
C ASP A 8 9.56 64.14 -4.13
N THR A 9 9.46 63.91 -2.82
CA THR A 9 9.71 62.59 -2.19
C THR A 9 8.39 62.07 -1.63
N ALA A 10 8.19 60.77 -1.83
CA ALA A 10 6.92 60.07 -1.80
C ALA A 10 6.20 60.10 -0.45
N GLU A 11 4.90 60.38 -0.50
CA GLU A 11 3.91 59.84 0.44
C GLU A 11 3.19 58.68 -0.27
N ASP A 12 3.21 57.49 0.32
CA ASP A 12 2.03 56.62 0.25
C ASP A 12 1.89 55.82 1.55
N SER A 13 0.70 55.98 2.11
CA SER A 13 0.17 55.45 3.35
C SER A 13 -0.06 53.94 3.30
N GLY A 14 0.33 53.23 4.37
CA GLY A 14 -0.15 51.88 4.67
C GLY A 14 -0.77 51.84 6.08
N PRO A 15 -1.89 51.13 6.31
CA PRO A 15 -2.54 51.10 7.62
C PRO A 15 -1.84 50.15 8.59
N ASP A 16 -1.77 50.55 9.87
CA ASP A 16 -1.30 49.75 10.99
C ASP A 16 -2.12 48.46 11.15
N VAL A 17 -1.48 47.31 10.92
CA VAL A 17 -2.04 45.99 11.23
C VAL A 17 -1.73 45.70 12.70
N VAL A 18 -2.73 45.86 13.56
CA VAL A 18 -2.69 45.38 14.94
C VAL A 18 -2.83 43.85 14.91
N GLU A 19 -1.74 43.13 15.17
CA GLU A 19 -1.78 41.69 15.42
C GLU A 19 -2.42 41.44 16.80
N PRO A 20 -3.43 40.55 16.91
CA PRO A 20 -3.99 40.19 18.20
C PRO A 20 -3.02 39.26 18.96
N GLU A 21 -2.66 39.65 20.19
CA GLU A 21 -1.91 38.80 21.11
C GLU A 21 -2.68 37.50 21.39
N LEU A 22 -2.05 36.36 21.10
CA LEU A 22 -2.55 35.03 21.43
C LEU A 22 -2.40 34.81 22.93
N GLU A 23 -3.53 34.67 23.65
CA GLU A 23 -3.49 34.30 25.06
C GLU A 23 -2.86 32.91 25.28
N PRO A 24 -2.11 32.69 26.36
CA PRO A 24 -1.47 31.41 26.64
C PRO A 24 -2.51 30.36 27.07
N GLU A 25 -2.57 29.25 26.31
CA GLU A 25 -3.44 28.12 26.60
C GLU A 25 -3.18 27.53 28.00
N ASP A 26 -4.28 27.35 28.74
CA ASP A 26 -4.34 26.78 30.07
C ASP A 26 -3.50 25.50 30.22
N SER A 27 -2.61 25.52 31.22
CA SER A 27 -1.86 24.35 31.64
C SER A 27 -2.81 23.29 32.19
N LEU A 28 -3.06 22.24 31.40
CA LEU A 28 -3.77 21.06 31.88
C LEU A 28 -2.89 20.26 32.83
N ASP A 29 -3.31 20.16 34.09
CA ASP A 29 -2.67 19.36 35.13
C ASP A 29 -2.54 17.89 34.69
N ILE A 30 -1.32 17.43 34.49
CA ILE A 30 -1.01 16.03 34.15
C ILE A 30 -1.03 15.20 35.43
N ASP A 31 -2.09 14.41 35.61
CA ASP A 31 -2.22 13.41 36.68
C ASP A 31 -1.13 12.32 36.52
N PRO A 32 -0.19 12.14 37.48
CA PRO A 32 1.00 11.28 37.33
C PRO A 32 0.72 9.77 37.30
N GLY A 33 -0.55 9.34 37.36
CA GLY A 33 -0.95 7.92 37.40
C GLY A 33 -1.44 7.30 36.08
N ALA A 34 -1.63 8.07 35.01
CA ALA A 34 -2.18 7.53 33.77
C ALA A 34 -1.11 6.78 32.93
N PRO A 35 -1.43 5.59 32.34
CA PRO A 35 -0.49 4.91 31.46
C PRO A 35 -0.21 5.82 30.26
N VAL A 36 1.07 6.19 30.09
CA VAL A 36 1.54 6.96 28.94
C VAL A 36 1.25 6.15 27.69
N LEU A 37 0.14 6.46 27.01
CA LEU A 37 -0.13 5.97 25.66
C LEU A 37 0.96 6.53 24.77
N ARG A 38 2.05 5.77 24.65
CA ARG A 38 3.18 6.02 23.77
C ARG A 38 2.63 6.48 22.42
N ARG A 39 2.74 7.78 22.10
CA ARG A 39 2.28 8.35 20.83
C ARG A 39 2.95 7.54 19.73
N ARG A 40 2.18 6.65 19.11
CA ARG A 40 2.61 5.86 17.97
C ARG A 40 2.96 6.88 16.90
N ASN A 41 4.23 6.95 16.49
CA ASN A 41 4.67 7.83 15.42
C ASN A 41 3.67 7.75 14.28
N ARG A 42 2.95 8.85 14.03
CA ARG A 42 1.90 8.88 13.02
C ARG A 42 2.60 8.66 11.68
N ARG A 43 2.29 7.57 11.01
CA ARG A 43 2.80 7.30 9.67
C ARG A 43 2.33 8.45 8.76
N SER A 44 3.26 9.19 8.18
CA SER A 44 2.93 10.32 7.28
C SER A 44 2.38 9.83 5.92
N ARG A 45 2.72 8.59 5.54
CA ARG A 45 2.32 7.97 4.27
C ARG A 45 1.33 6.84 4.52
N ILE A 46 0.24 6.82 3.74
CA ILE A 46 -0.82 5.80 3.77
C ILE A 46 -0.55 4.77 2.67
N THR A 47 -0.78 3.49 2.96
CA THR A 47 -0.66 2.44 1.94
C THR A 47 -1.83 2.51 0.96
N GLN A 48 -1.63 1.99 -0.26
CA GLN A 48 -2.69 2.01 -1.26
C GLN A 48 -3.93 1.21 -0.83
N CYS A 49 -3.74 0.09 -0.11
CA CYS A 49 -4.84 -0.69 0.47
C CYS A 49 -5.62 0.11 1.51
N GLU A 50 -4.93 0.77 2.44
CA GLU A 50 -5.56 1.61 3.46
C GLU A 50 -6.35 2.75 2.82
N PHE A 51 -5.81 3.38 1.78
CA PHE A 51 -6.51 4.41 1.02
C PHE A 51 -7.81 3.90 0.40
N TYR A 52 -7.78 2.77 -0.32
CA TYR A 52 -8.98 2.21 -0.92
C TYR A 52 -9.99 1.72 0.12
N SER A 53 -9.53 1.07 1.21
CA SER A 53 -10.41 0.64 2.30
C SER A 53 -11.12 1.81 2.98
N SER A 54 -10.42 2.93 3.19
CA SER A 54 -11.00 4.16 3.74
C SER A 54 -12.09 4.73 2.83
N ARG A 55 -11.89 4.69 1.52
CA ARG A 55 -12.87 5.13 0.51
C ARG A 55 -14.07 4.17 0.35
N MET A 56 -13.92 2.92 0.78
CA MET A 56 -14.98 1.90 0.83
C MET A 56 -15.70 1.84 2.18
N SER A 57 -15.16 2.46 3.22
CA SER A 57 -15.75 2.39 4.56
C SER A 57 -17.12 3.07 4.58
N ILE A 58 -18.13 2.35 5.08
CA ILE A 58 -19.47 2.90 5.32
C ILE A 58 -19.33 3.93 6.45
N ARG A 59 -19.71 5.17 6.17
CA ARG A 59 -19.71 6.28 7.12
C ARG A 59 -21.10 6.91 7.10
N GLY A 60 -21.45 7.66 8.14
CA GLY A 60 -22.76 8.31 8.26
C GLY A 60 -23.06 9.39 7.22
N TYR A 61 -22.18 9.61 6.24
CA TYR A 61 -22.34 10.57 5.15
C TYR A 61 -22.37 9.87 3.79
N PHE A 62 -22.80 10.60 2.75
CA PHE A 62 -22.91 10.08 1.40
C PHE A 62 -21.54 9.69 0.80
N ASN A 63 -21.35 8.40 0.51
CA ASN A 63 -20.16 7.87 -0.15
C ASN A 63 -20.42 7.64 -1.65
N ALA A 64 -20.04 8.59 -2.51
CA ALA A 64 -20.23 8.49 -3.96
C ALA A 64 -19.68 7.19 -4.58
N THR A 65 -18.59 6.65 -4.01
CA THR A 65 -17.96 5.38 -4.43
C THR A 65 -18.80 4.14 -4.18
N LEU A 66 -19.75 4.16 -3.24
CA LEU A 66 -20.62 3.02 -2.89
C LEU A 66 -22.01 3.12 -3.53
N TYR A 67 -22.48 4.33 -3.84
CA TYR A 67 -23.82 4.54 -4.39
C TYR A 67 -23.91 4.41 -5.92
N CYS A 68 -22.79 4.30 -6.64
CA CYS A 68 -22.76 4.36 -8.09
C CYS A 68 -23.08 3.03 -8.82
N GLY A 69 -23.66 2.03 -8.13
CA GLY A 69 -24.05 0.74 -8.71
C GLY A 69 -22.92 0.04 -9.52
N PRO A 70 -23.06 -0.15 -10.85
CA PRO A 70 -22.04 -0.80 -11.70
C PRO A 70 -20.65 -0.16 -11.63
N LEU A 71 -20.57 1.17 -11.50
CA LEU A 71 -19.28 1.86 -11.40
C LEU A 71 -18.53 1.47 -10.13
N THR A 72 -19.25 1.09 -9.07
CA THR A 72 -18.64 0.64 -7.81
C THR A 72 -17.93 -0.70 -8.01
N GLN A 73 -18.55 -1.63 -8.75
CA GLN A 73 -17.94 -2.92 -9.10
C GLN A 73 -16.67 -2.72 -9.93
N GLN A 74 -16.74 -1.87 -10.96
CA GLN A 74 -15.58 -1.55 -11.78
C GLN A 74 -14.45 -0.90 -10.95
N TRP A 75 -14.81 0.02 -10.06
CA TRP A 75 -13.84 0.67 -9.18
C TRP A 75 -13.21 -0.30 -8.18
N ILE A 76 -13.97 -1.23 -7.60
CA ILE A 76 -13.45 -2.30 -6.75
C ILE A 76 -12.41 -3.12 -7.52
N VAL A 77 -12.75 -3.60 -8.71
CA VAL A 77 -11.85 -4.41 -9.53
C VAL A 77 -10.58 -3.64 -9.88
N TYR A 78 -10.69 -2.39 -10.35
CA TYR A 78 -9.50 -1.57 -10.64
C TYR A 78 -8.64 -1.31 -9.41
N SER A 79 -9.25 -1.06 -8.26
CA SER A 79 -8.52 -0.83 -7.01
C SER A 79 -7.70 -2.06 -6.61
N TYR A 80 -8.29 -3.25 -6.73
CA TYR A 80 -7.65 -4.53 -6.46
C TYR A 80 -6.46 -4.77 -7.41
N VAL A 81 -6.67 -4.60 -8.72
CA VAL A 81 -5.62 -4.79 -9.72
C VAL A 81 -4.43 -3.86 -9.46
N LYS A 82 -4.69 -2.60 -9.10
CA LYS A 82 -3.62 -1.64 -8.79
C LYS A 82 -2.81 -2.03 -7.55
N VAL A 83 -3.50 -2.48 -6.50
CA VAL A 83 -2.87 -2.97 -5.26
C VAL A 83 -1.99 -4.19 -5.54
N GLU A 84 -2.52 -5.18 -6.24
CA GLU A 84 -1.78 -6.40 -6.57
C GLU A 84 -0.60 -6.12 -7.50
N ALA A 85 -0.75 -5.23 -8.48
CA ALA A 85 0.36 -4.80 -9.34
C ALA A 85 1.51 -4.19 -8.51
N ASN A 86 1.18 -3.31 -7.56
CA ASN A 86 2.19 -2.72 -6.67
C ASN A 86 2.83 -3.76 -5.74
N ARG A 87 2.06 -4.74 -5.26
CA ARG A 87 2.57 -5.84 -4.44
C ARG A 87 3.54 -6.72 -5.22
N VAL A 88 3.20 -7.11 -6.45
CA VAL A 88 4.08 -7.90 -7.34
C VAL A 88 5.34 -7.10 -7.67
N LYS A 89 5.21 -5.81 -7.99
CA LYS A 89 6.36 -4.92 -8.23
C LYS A 89 7.28 -4.85 -7.02
N TYR A 90 6.72 -4.75 -5.80
CA TYR A 90 7.51 -4.74 -4.58
C TYR A 90 8.33 -6.03 -4.40
N LEU A 91 7.70 -7.19 -4.66
CA LEU A 91 8.38 -8.49 -4.63
C LEU A 91 9.51 -8.57 -5.67
N GLN A 92 9.30 -8.03 -6.87
CA GLN A 92 10.33 -8.00 -7.92
C GLN A 92 11.55 -7.17 -7.51
N THR A 93 11.36 -6.02 -6.86
CA THR A 93 12.47 -5.08 -6.55
C THR A 93 13.17 -5.37 -5.22
N HIS A 94 12.45 -5.87 -4.21
CA HIS A 94 12.99 -6.11 -2.85
C HIS A 94 13.34 -7.59 -2.61
N GLN A 95 13.61 -8.34 -3.67
CA GLN A 95 13.93 -9.75 -3.58
C GLN A 95 15.17 -10.02 -2.71
N ALA A 96 16.15 -9.11 -2.68
CA ALA A 96 17.34 -9.22 -1.83
C ALA A 96 17.01 -9.12 -0.33
N ASP A 97 16.10 -8.21 0.04
CA ASP A 97 15.67 -8.00 1.43
C ASP A 97 14.82 -9.17 1.95
N LEU A 98 14.14 -9.88 1.05
CA LEU A 98 13.31 -11.04 1.35
C LEU A 98 14.13 -12.32 1.62
N HIS A 99 15.23 -12.24 2.41
CA HIS A 99 16.03 -13.39 2.87
C HIS A 99 16.16 -14.55 1.84
N VAL A 100 16.53 -14.19 0.62
CA VAL A 100 16.55 -15.05 -0.58
C VAL A 100 17.77 -15.98 -0.66
N VAL A 101 18.56 -16.08 0.42
CA VAL A 101 19.79 -16.89 0.51
C VAL A 101 19.59 -18.33 0.02
N GLN A 102 18.41 -18.94 0.23
CA GLN A 102 18.09 -20.29 -0.24
C GLN A 102 18.02 -20.46 -1.77
N TYR A 103 17.87 -19.37 -2.53
CA TYR A 103 17.73 -19.45 -3.99
C TYR A 103 19.02 -19.18 -4.75
N ASN A 104 20.07 -18.70 -4.09
CA ASN A 104 21.38 -18.47 -4.73
C ASN A 104 21.91 -19.76 -5.37
N GLY A 105 21.81 -20.90 -4.67
CA GLY A 105 22.22 -22.20 -5.23
C GLY A 105 21.36 -22.67 -6.42
N LEU A 106 20.08 -22.30 -6.46
CA LEU A 106 19.22 -22.56 -7.61
C LEU A 106 19.63 -21.69 -8.81
N MET A 107 19.97 -20.42 -8.57
CA MET A 107 20.45 -19.53 -9.63
C MET A 107 21.80 -19.97 -10.17
N ASP A 108 22.74 -20.41 -9.33
CA ASP A 108 24.02 -20.96 -9.77
C ASP A 108 23.86 -22.21 -10.64
N TYR A 109 22.94 -23.11 -10.28
CA TYR A 109 22.60 -24.27 -11.10
C TYR A 109 22.00 -23.88 -12.46
N LEU A 110 21.11 -22.90 -12.48
CA LEU A 110 20.50 -22.41 -13.72
C LEU A 110 21.54 -21.73 -14.62
N ASN A 111 22.45 -20.94 -14.04
CA ASN A 111 23.53 -20.26 -14.76
C ASN A 111 24.51 -21.26 -15.39
N THR A 112 24.98 -22.25 -14.61
CA THR A 112 25.87 -23.31 -15.13
C THR A 112 25.22 -24.12 -16.24
N ARG A 113 23.92 -24.43 -16.13
CA ARG A 113 23.19 -25.10 -17.21
C ARG A 113 23.07 -24.22 -18.46
N ALA A 114 22.77 -22.95 -18.30
CA ALA A 114 22.61 -22.05 -19.43
C ALA A 114 23.93 -21.77 -20.18
N GLU A 115 25.06 -21.71 -19.46
CA GLU A 115 26.40 -21.68 -20.07
C GLU A 115 26.65 -22.92 -20.93
N SER A 116 26.26 -24.10 -20.46
CA SER A 116 26.39 -25.35 -21.23
C SER A 116 25.51 -25.40 -22.48
N GLU A 117 24.32 -24.79 -22.42
CA GLU A 117 23.33 -24.76 -23.52
C GLU A 117 23.43 -23.49 -24.40
N LYS A 118 24.40 -22.59 -24.14
CA LYS A 118 24.55 -21.26 -24.78
C LYS A 118 23.27 -20.41 -24.79
N MET A 119 22.48 -20.51 -23.73
CA MET A 119 21.23 -19.75 -23.58
C MET A 119 21.46 -18.52 -22.69
N THR A 120 20.79 -17.40 -22.99
CA THR A 120 20.76 -16.25 -22.08
C THR A 120 19.71 -16.48 -20.99
N VAL A 121 20.13 -16.46 -19.71
CA VAL A 121 19.22 -16.56 -18.57
C VAL A 121 18.59 -15.19 -18.32
N GLY A 122 17.26 -15.11 -18.38
CA GLY A 122 16.54 -13.90 -17.97
C GLY A 122 16.47 -13.75 -16.45
N THR A 123 16.01 -12.60 -15.97
CA THR A 123 15.83 -12.36 -14.52
C THR A 123 14.72 -13.25 -13.96
N SER A 124 15.11 -14.22 -13.14
CA SER A 124 14.20 -15.14 -12.46
C SER A 124 13.66 -14.51 -11.17
N VAL A 125 12.40 -14.09 -11.20
CA VAL A 125 11.70 -13.61 -10.00
C VAL A 125 10.92 -14.76 -9.37
N ILE A 126 11.27 -15.09 -8.13
CA ILE A 126 10.60 -16.15 -7.39
C ILE A 126 9.44 -15.55 -6.60
N LEU A 127 8.23 -15.89 -7.02
CA LEU A 127 7.01 -15.48 -6.33
C LEU A 127 6.80 -16.33 -5.06
N PRO A 128 6.49 -15.71 -3.90
CA PRO A 128 6.10 -16.43 -2.69
C PRO A 128 4.71 -17.07 -2.85
N SER A 129 4.38 -18.03 -1.98
CA SER A 129 3.05 -18.68 -1.94
C SER A 129 1.90 -17.71 -1.62
N SER A 130 2.21 -16.52 -1.11
CA SER A 130 1.23 -15.48 -0.83
C SER A 130 0.62 -14.83 -2.07
N VAL A 131 1.17 -15.09 -3.27
CA VAL A 131 0.66 -14.58 -4.55
C VAL A 131 -0.29 -15.61 -5.14
N ASN A 132 -1.56 -15.25 -5.24
CA ASN A 132 -2.61 -16.12 -5.74
C ASN A 132 -2.34 -16.53 -7.19
N GLY A 133 -2.57 -17.81 -7.52
CA GLY A 133 -2.32 -18.35 -8.86
C GLY A 133 -0.85 -18.63 -9.18
N SER A 134 0.10 -18.32 -8.29
CA SER A 134 1.50 -18.73 -8.47
C SER A 134 1.67 -20.25 -8.32
N PRO A 135 2.67 -20.86 -8.98
CA PRO A 135 2.95 -22.30 -8.82
C PRO A 135 3.16 -22.71 -7.35
N ARG A 136 3.75 -21.83 -6.54
CA ARG A 136 3.95 -22.06 -5.10
C ARG A 136 2.65 -22.00 -4.32
N ALA A 137 1.76 -21.06 -4.65
CA ALA A 137 0.44 -20.99 -4.02
C ALA A 137 -0.39 -22.26 -4.30
N MET A 138 -0.34 -22.76 -5.54
CA MET A 138 -1.03 -24.01 -5.91
C MET A 138 -0.45 -25.21 -5.16
N LYS A 139 0.88 -25.34 -5.09
CA LYS A 139 1.55 -26.41 -4.35
C LYS A 139 1.22 -26.37 -2.85
N GLN A 140 1.22 -25.17 -2.26
CA GLN A 140 0.83 -24.97 -0.87
C GLN A 140 -0.62 -25.39 -0.63
N GLY A 141 -1.56 -24.90 -1.46
CA GLY A 141 -2.97 -25.26 -1.34
C GLY A 141 -3.21 -26.77 -1.47
N TYR A 142 -2.46 -27.45 -2.33
CA TYR A 142 -2.49 -28.90 -2.42
C TYR A 142 -1.98 -29.57 -1.14
N GLN A 143 -0.84 -29.14 -0.60
CA GLN A 143 -0.29 -29.69 0.64
C GLN A 143 -1.22 -29.48 1.83
N ASP A 144 -1.85 -28.31 1.92
CA ASP A 144 -2.82 -27.98 2.97
C ASP A 144 -4.07 -28.88 2.83
N ALA A 145 -4.57 -29.07 1.61
CA ALA A 145 -5.69 -29.98 1.34
C ALA A 145 -5.34 -31.43 1.72
N MET A 146 -4.13 -31.90 1.39
CA MET A 146 -3.66 -33.23 1.78
C MET A 146 -3.50 -33.37 3.30
N ALA A 147 -3.05 -32.32 4.00
CA ALA A 147 -2.96 -32.31 5.46
C ALA A 147 -4.36 -32.40 6.10
N ILE A 148 -5.35 -31.71 5.53
CA ILE A 148 -6.75 -31.81 5.95
C ILE A 148 -7.28 -33.23 5.70
N CYS A 149 -7.03 -33.80 4.52
CA CYS A 149 -7.46 -35.17 4.19
C CYS A 149 -6.77 -36.23 5.08
N GLY A 150 -5.52 -36.00 5.48
CA GLY A 150 -4.81 -36.85 6.43
C GLY A 150 -5.42 -36.82 7.83
N LYS A 151 -5.97 -35.68 8.26
CA LYS A 151 -6.59 -35.51 9.59
C LYS A 151 -8.07 -35.91 9.64
N LEU A 152 -8.84 -35.51 8.64
CA LEU A 152 -10.30 -35.69 8.58
C LEU A 152 -10.72 -36.90 7.75
N GLY A 153 -9.78 -37.56 7.08
CA GLY A 153 -10.04 -38.67 6.18
C GLY A 153 -10.37 -38.21 4.75
N LYS A 154 -10.68 -39.19 3.90
CA LYS A 154 -10.97 -38.96 2.48
C LYS A 154 -12.26 -38.12 2.33
N PRO A 155 -12.25 -37.03 1.53
CA PRO A 155 -13.46 -36.28 1.25
C PRO A 155 -14.50 -37.16 0.54
N THR A 156 -15.74 -37.07 1.00
CA THR A 156 -16.90 -37.81 0.44
C THR A 156 -17.62 -37.03 -0.65
N PHE A 157 -17.60 -35.70 -0.58
CA PHE A 157 -18.24 -34.81 -1.54
C PHE A 157 -17.23 -33.82 -2.12
N PHE A 158 -17.29 -33.62 -3.44
CA PHE A 158 -16.56 -32.57 -4.14
C PHE A 158 -17.58 -31.63 -4.77
N LEU A 159 -17.55 -30.35 -4.37
CA LEU A 159 -18.36 -29.30 -5.00
C LEU A 159 -17.47 -28.53 -5.99
N THR A 160 -17.82 -28.60 -7.27
CA THR A 160 -17.18 -27.80 -8.32
C THR A 160 -18.13 -26.68 -8.71
N VAL A 161 -17.79 -25.44 -8.39
CA VAL A 161 -18.53 -24.26 -8.84
C VAL A 161 -17.88 -23.75 -10.12
N THR A 162 -18.52 -24.01 -11.26
CA THR A 162 -18.10 -23.48 -12.57
C THR A 162 -18.90 -22.23 -12.90
N CYS A 163 -18.25 -21.07 -12.88
CA CYS A 163 -18.86 -19.84 -13.39
C CYS A 163 -18.74 -19.84 -14.92
N ASN A 164 -19.85 -20.01 -15.63
CA ASN A 164 -19.91 -19.79 -17.08
C ASN A 164 -20.24 -18.30 -17.31
N PRO A 165 -19.31 -17.48 -17.85
CA PRO A 165 -19.56 -16.07 -18.11
C PRO A 165 -20.39 -15.93 -19.40
N LYS A 166 -21.71 -16.10 -19.29
CA LYS A 166 -22.69 -15.67 -20.29
C LYS A 166 -23.61 -14.63 -19.67
#